data_AF-A0A521KK99-F1
#
_entry.id   AF-A0A521KK99-F1
#
_cell.length_a   1.000
_cell.length_b   1.000
_cell.length_c   1.000
_cell.angle_alpha   90.00
_cell.angle_beta   90.00
_cell.angle_gamma   90.00
#
_symmetry.space_group_name_H-M   'P 1'
#
loop_
_entity.id
_entity.type
_entity.pdbx_description
1 polymer ?
#
loop_
_entity_poly.entity_id
_entity_poly.type
_entity_poly.pdbx_seq_one_letter_code
_entity_poly.pdbx_strand_id
1 'polypeptide(L)'
;MRDDEFMVMRLRLERMLVEDAPSLVPFDEGAWAASRWTGRDSPGELIADLRMQRAASLHILTRLSDAEWGRLGTQPEIGTFDIHWWVEHWVEHDANHLDQVATSLGLQR
;
A
#
# COMPACT_ATOMS: atom_id res chain seq x y z
N MET A 1 2.82 -6.92 0.25
CA MET A 1 3.87 -5.90 -0.01
C MET A 1 3.92 -5.40 -1.46
N ARG A 2 4.51 -6.10 -2.46
CA ARG A 2 4.59 -5.58 -3.85
C ARG A 2 3.22 -5.26 -4.44
N ASP A 3 2.32 -6.22 -4.34
CA ASP A 3 0.99 -6.15 -4.94
C ASP A 3 0.14 -5.08 -4.24
N ASP A 4 0.15 -5.04 -2.90
CA ASP A 4 -0.58 -4.04 -2.12
C ASP A 4 -0.07 -2.61 -2.38
N GLU A 5 1.24 -2.44 -2.61
CA GLU A 5 1.86 -1.15 -2.95
C GLU A 5 1.14 -0.45 -4.12
N PHE A 6 0.90 -1.16 -5.23
CA PHE A 6 0.32 -0.55 -6.42
C PHE A 6 -1.18 -0.80 -6.60
N MET A 7 -1.73 -1.89 -6.07
CA MET A 7 -3.16 -2.20 -6.20
C MET A 7 -4.02 -1.57 -5.11
N VAL A 8 -3.43 -1.26 -3.95
CA VAL A 8 -4.17 -0.72 -2.80
C VAL A 8 -3.63 0.63 -2.43
N MET A 9 -2.37 0.70 -2.01
CA MET A 9 -1.80 1.87 -1.36
C MET A 9 -1.67 3.06 -2.31
N ARG A 10 -0.93 2.90 -3.41
CA ARG A 10 -0.80 3.93 -4.43
C ARG A 10 -2.09 4.17 -5.19
N LEU A 11 -2.86 3.14 -5.51
CA LEU A 11 -4.13 3.30 -6.22
C LEU A 11 -5.10 4.20 -5.43
N ARG A 12 -5.25 3.97 -4.11
CA ARG A 12 -6.12 4.78 -3.25
C ARG A 12 -5.59 6.22 -3.15
N LEU A 13 -4.29 6.41 -2.99
CA LEU A 13 -3.65 7.73 -3.04
C LEU A 13 -4.00 8.46 -4.34
N GLU A 14 -3.75 7.84 -5.50
CA GLU A 14 -4.02 8.43 -6.81
C GLU A 14 -5.50 8.79 -6.97
N ARG A 15 -6.41 7.91 -6.54
CA ARG A 15 -7.86 8.20 -6.54
C ARG A 15 -8.21 9.37 -5.64
N MET A 16 -7.67 9.43 -4.42
CA MET A 16 -7.90 10.57 -3.51
C MET A 16 -7.40 11.88 -4.12
N LEU A 17 -6.35 11.86 -4.96
CA LEU A 17 -5.84 13.05 -5.64
C LEU A 17 -6.72 13.51 -6.81
N VAL A 18 -7.32 12.59 -7.57
CA VAL A 18 -8.07 12.93 -8.81
C VAL A 18 -9.59 12.97 -8.64
N GLU A 19 -10.14 12.25 -7.67
CA GLU A 19 -11.57 12.21 -7.36
C GLU A 19 -11.88 13.04 -6.11
N ASP A 20 -13.09 13.61 -6.04
CA ASP A 20 -13.57 14.29 -4.84
C ASP A 20 -14.13 13.26 -3.85
N ALA A 21 -13.46 13.11 -2.70
CA ALA A 21 -13.83 12.20 -1.60
C ALA A 21 -14.27 10.79 -2.07
N PRO A 22 -13.44 10.04 -2.81
CA PRO A 22 -13.85 8.77 -3.39
C PRO A 22 -14.20 7.71 -2.36
N SER A 23 -15.16 6.85 -2.71
CA SER A 23 -15.34 5.57 -2.03
C SER A 23 -14.25 4.59 -2.50
N LEU A 24 -13.47 4.10 -1.54
CA LEU A 24 -12.34 3.20 -1.72
C LEU A 24 -12.79 1.77 -1.41
N VAL A 25 -12.80 0.92 -2.43
CA VAL A 25 -13.30 -0.46 -2.30
C VAL A 25 -12.37 -1.27 -1.38
N PRO A 26 -12.92 -2.07 -0.45
CA PRO A 26 -12.12 -3.03 0.32
C PRO A 26 -11.36 -3.99 -0.59
N PHE A 27 -10.18 -4.41 -0.14
CA PHE A 27 -9.33 -5.35 -0.88
C PHE A 27 -9.02 -6.53 0.03
N ASP A 28 -9.40 -7.73 -0.41
CA ASP A 28 -9.11 -8.96 0.32
C ASP A 28 -7.72 -9.49 -0.11
N GLU A 29 -6.70 -9.04 0.61
CA GLU A 29 -5.31 -9.44 0.38
C GLU A 29 -5.11 -10.95 0.51
N GLY A 30 -5.84 -11.60 1.42
CA GLY A 30 -5.76 -13.04 1.64
C GLY A 30 -6.30 -13.83 0.45
N ALA A 31 -7.48 -13.46 -0.05
CA ALA A 31 -8.07 -14.05 -1.24
C ALA A 31 -7.22 -13.78 -2.50
N TRP A 32 -6.65 -12.59 -2.63
CA TRP A 32 -5.71 -12.27 -3.71
C TRP A 32 -4.46 -13.16 -3.64
N ALA A 33 -3.81 -13.22 -2.48
CA ALA A 33 -2.60 -14.01 -2.28
C ALA A 33 -2.84 -15.52 -2.52
N ALA A 34 -4.02 -16.03 -2.16
CA ALA A 34 -4.38 -17.43 -2.37
C ALA A 34 -4.68 -17.77 -3.84
N SER A 35 -5.15 -16.81 -4.63
CA SER A 35 -5.55 -17.02 -6.03
C SER A 35 -4.46 -16.64 -7.04
N ARG A 36 -3.50 -15.78 -6.67
CA ARG A 36 -2.44 -15.35 -7.58
C ARG A 36 -1.49 -16.50 -7.91
N TRP A 37 -0.91 -16.44 -9.10
CA TRP A 37 0.19 -17.33 -9.46
C TRP A 37 1.44 -16.98 -8.64
N THR A 38 2.01 -17.97 -7.95
CA THR A 38 3.20 -17.80 -7.09
C THR A 38 4.47 -18.42 -7.68
N GLY A 39 4.35 -19.24 -8.73
CA GLY A 39 5.42 -20.13 -9.19
C GLY A 39 6.42 -19.53 -10.18
N ARG A 40 6.49 -18.20 -10.36
CA ARG A 40 7.40 -17.57 -11.34
C ARG A 40 8.44 -16.64 -10.73
N ASP A 41 8.07 -15.89 -9.69
CA ASP A 41 8.92 -14.80 -9.22
C ASP A 41 9.86 -15.29 -8.11
N SER A 42 11.17 -15.13 -8.30
CA SER A 42 12.14 -15.31 -7.23
C SER A 42 12.00 -14.20 -6.17
N PRO A 43 12.45 -14.43 -4.92
CA PRO A 43 12.47 -13.38 -3.91
C PRO A 43 13.23 -12.11 -4.35
N GLY A 44 14.29 -12.27 -5.14
CA GLY A 44 15.06 -11.14 -5.68
C GLY A 44 14.26 -10.29 -6.66
N GLU A 45 13.49 -10.91 -7.55
CA GLU A 45 12.58 -10.22 -8.47
C GLU A 45 11.46 -9.50 -7.71
N LEU A 46 10.84 -10.15 -6.73
CA LEU A 46 9.80 -9.54 -5.89
C LEU A 46 10.30 -8.28 -5.14
N ILE A 47 11.53 -8.33 -4.62
CA ILE A 47 12.15 -7.18 -3.95
C ILE A 47 12.46 -6.06 -4.95
N ALA A 48 12.97 -6.40 -6.14
CA ALA A 48 13.27 -5.43 -7.18
C ALA A 48 11.99 -4.71 -7.65
N ASP A 49 10.91 -5.47 -7.86
CA ASP A 49 9.62 -4.92 -8.22
C ASP A 49 9.06 -4.02 -7.11
N LEU A 50 9.08 -4.47 -5.85
CA LEU A 50 8.63 -3.65 -4.72
C LEU A 50 9.39 -2.31 -4.66
N ARG A 51 10.71 -2.32 -4.86
CA ARG A 51 11.52 -1.08 -4.91
C ARG A 51 11.09 -0.17 -6.05
N MET A 52 10.85 -0.72 -7.24
CA MET A 52 10.37 0.05 -8.39
C MET A 52 9.01 0.69 -8.08
N GLN A 53 8.07 -0.08 -7.53
CA GLN A 53 6.74 0.42 -7.18
C GLN A 53 6.81 1.49 -6.08
N ARG A 54 7.65 1.29 -5.05
CA ARG A 54 7.88 2.29 -3.99
C ARG A 54 8.48 3.58 -4.51
N ALA A 55 9.39 3.52 -5.48
CA ALA A 55 9.96 4.72 -6.10
C ALA A 55 8.88 5.54 -6.82
N ALA A 56 7.92 4.89 -7.50
CA ALA A 56 6.79 5.57 -8.12
C ALA A 56 5.86 6.23 -7.08
N SER A 57 5.53 5.53 -6.00
CA SER A 57 4.72 6.07 -4.90
C SER A 57 5.39 7.28 -4.24
N LEU A 58 6.68 7.19 -3.93
CA LEU A 58 7.45 8.29 -3.35
C LEU A 58 7.55 9.49 -4.31
N HIS A 59 7.60 9.26 -5.62
CA HIS A 59 7.59 10.34 -6.60
C HIS A 59 6.32 11.20 -6.50
N ILE A 60 5.17 10.57 -6.27
CA ILE A 60 3.89 11.27 -6.06
C ILE A 60 3.92 12.00 -4.72
N LEU A 61 4.18 11.26 -3.62
CA LEU A 61 4.12 11.79 -2.25
C LEU A 61 5.03 13.01 -2.04
N THR A 62 6.23 12.99 -2.61
CA THR A 62 7.22 14.09 -2.49
C THR A 62 6.84 15.37 -3.26
N ARG A 63 5.77 15.35 -4.04
CA ARG A 63 5.29 16.49 -4.86
C ARG A 63 3.92 17.01 -4.43
N LEU A 64 3.30 16.38 -3.44
CA LEU A 64 2.02 16.86 -2.91
C LEU A 64 2.21 18.22 -2.24
N SER A 65 1.30 19.14 -2.55
CA SER A 65 1.10 20.36 -1.80
C SER A 65 0.45 20.07 -0.45
N ASP A 66 0.63 20.98 0.52
CA ASP A 66 0.01 20.87 1.85
C ASP A 66 -1.52 20.70 1.79
N ALA A 67 -2.18 21.32 0.80
CA ALA A 67 -3.62 21.19 0.60
C ALA A 67 -4.03 19.81 0.07
N GLU A 68 -3.20 19.19 -0.77
CA GLU A 68 -3.48 17.85 -1.31
C GLU A 68 -3.41 16.78 -0.22
N TRP A 69 -2.54 16.93 0.77
CA TRP A 69 -2.45 16.01 1.91
C TRP A 69 -3.75 15.90 2.72
N GLY A 70 -4.59 16.94 2.71
CA GLY A 70 -5.90 16.96 3.37
C GLY A 70 -7.05 16.37 2.53
N ARG A 71 -6.78 15.85 1.32
CA ARG A 71 -7.84 15.26 0.48
C ARG A 71 -8.36 13.98 1.10
N LEU A 72 -9.67 13.81 1.06
CA LEU A 72 -10.37 12.73 1.76
C LEU A 72 -10.62 11.52 0.85
N GLY A 73 -10.79 10.36 1.48
CA GLY A 73 -11.36 9.15 0.89
C GLY A 73 -12.10 8.35 1.96
N THR A 74 -13.01 7.48 1.55
CA THR A 74 -13.80 6.66 2.49
C THR A 74 -13.69 5.20 2.12
N GLN A 75 -13.13 4.38 3.00
CA GLN A 75 -13.18 2.92 2.88
C GLN A 75 -14.22 2.39 3.87
N PRO A 76 -15.19 1.55 3.46
CA PRO A 76 -16.35 1.19 4.29
C PRO A 76 -16.05 0.60 5.68
N GLU A 77 -14.88 -0.06 5.86
CA GLU A 77 -14.53 -0.76 7.11
C GLU A 77 -13.66 0.10 8.03
N ILE A 78 -12.91 1.06 7.48
CA ILE A 78 -12.00 1.98 8.18
C ILE A 78 -12.71 3.31 8.49
N GLY A 79 -13.58 3.78 7.59
CA GLY A 79 -14.22 5.09 7.63
C GLY A 79 -13.57 6.10 6.68
N THR A 80 -13.79 7.39 6.95
CA THR A 80 -13.23 8.51 6.17
C THR A 80 -11.91 8.95 6.76
N PHE A 81 -10.90 9.13 5.91
CA PHE A 81 -9.56 9.56 6.28
C PHE A 81 -8.97 10.48 5.20
N ASP A 82 -7.91 11.21 5.55
CA ASP A 82 -7.13 12.02 4.62
C ASP A 82 -5.86 11.30 4.15
N ILE A 83 -5.10 11.94 3.24
CA ILE A 83 -3.85 11.34 2.71
C ILE A 83 -2.79 11.23 3.80
N HIS A 84 -2.75 12.15 4.78
CA HIS A 84 -1.84 12.03 5.93
C HIS A 84 -2.03 10.70 6.66
N TRP A 85 -3.26 10.44 7.10
CA TRP A 85 -3.60 9.22 7.80
C TRP A 85 -3.34 7.99 6.92
N TRP A 86 -3.67 8.07 5.62
CA TRP A 86 -3.44 6.96 4.70
C TRP A 86 -1.96 6.57 4.58
N VAL A 87 -1.05 7.55 4.55
CA VAL A 87 0.38 7.29 4.50
C VAL A 87 0.93 6.77 5.82
N GLU A 88 0.43 7.24 6.97
CA GLU A 88 0.76 6.68 8.28
C GLU A 88 0.34 5.21 8.37
N HIS A 89 -0.90 4.91 7.97
CA HIS A 89 -1.43 3.54 7.90
C HIS A 89 -0.57 2.65 6.97
N TRP A 90 -0.11 3.18 5.84
CA TRP A 90 0.77 2.46 4.93
C TRP A 90 2.11 2.11 5.59
N VAL A 91 2.72 3.03 6.34
CA VAL A 91 3.97 2.76 7.07
C VAL A 91 3.78 1.67 8.12
N GLU A 92 2.69 1.72 8.89
CA GLU A 92 2.35 0.69 9.88
C GLU A 92 2.13 -0.68 9.21
N HIS A 93 1.45 -0.69 8.07
CA HIS A 93 1.22 -1.89 7.27
C HIS A 93 2.54 -2.52 6.78
N ASP A 94 3.48 -1.70 6.30
CA ASP A 94 4.81 -2.20 5.92
C ASP A 94 5.56 -2.82 7.10
N ALA A 95 5.52 -2.17 8.27
CA ALA A 95 6.16 -2.69 9.48
C ALA A 95 5.58 -4.06 9.87
N ASN A 96 4.25 -4.22 9.84
CA ASN A 96 3.59 -5.49 10.12
C ASN A 96 4.05 -6.61 9.17
N HIS A 97 4.22 -6.31 7.88
CA HIS A 97 4.74 -7.31 6.93
C HIS A 97 6.21 -7.64 7.15
N LEU A 98 7.05 -6.66 7.51
CA LEU A 98 8.44 -6.92 7.85
C LEU A 98 8.54 -7.86 9.05
N ASP A 99 7.68 -7.69 10.06
CA ASP A 99 7.61 -8.57 11.22
C ASP A 99 7.14 -9.98 10.83
N GLN A 100 6.15 -10.11 9.93
CA GLN A 100 5.71 -11.41 9.40
C GLN A 100 6.84 -12.15 8.66
N VAL A 101 7.63 -11.42 7.87
CA VAL A 101 8.80 -11.97 7.16
C VAL A 101 9.87 -12.39 8.16
N ALA A 102 10.20 -11.55 9.13
CA ALA A 102 11.18 -11.86 10.17
C ALA A 102 10.77 -13.11 10.98
N THR A 103 9.49 -13.19 11.36
CA THR A 103 8.90 -14.36 12.04
C THR A 103 9.05 -15.62 11.19
N SER A 104 8.69 -15.54 9.90
CA SER A 104 8.77 -16.68 8.97
C SER A 104 10.21 -17.16 8.74
N LEU A 105 11.19 -16.27 8.89
CA LEU A 105 12.62 -16.58 8.80
C LEU A 105 13.26 -16.97 10.14
N GLY A 106 12.51 -16.94 11.25
CA GLY A 106 13.03 -17.21 12.59
C GLY A 106 14.01 -16.16 13.10
N LEU A 107 13.89 -14.90 12.64
CA LEU A 107 14.79 -13.79 12.97
C LEU A 107 14.34 -12.93 14.16
N GLN A 108 13.23 -13.29 14.82
CA GLN A 108 12.81 -12.61 16.04
C GLN A 108 13.75 -12.95 17.20
N ARG A 109 14.11 -11.94 18.01
CA ARG A 109 14.88 -12.12 19.25
C ARG A 109 14.04 -12.69 20.37
#